data_AF-A0A2E3XR47-F1
#
_entry.id   AF-A0A2E3XR47-F1
#
_cell.length_a   1.000
_cell.length_b   1.000
_cell.length_c   1.000
_cell.angle_alpha   90.00
_cell.angle_beta   90.00
_cell.angle_gamma   90.00
#
_symmetry.space_group_name_H-M   'P 1'
#
loop_
_entity.id
_entity.type
_entity.pdbx_description
1 polymer ?
#
loop_
_entity_poly.entity_id
_entity_poly.type
_entity_poly.pdbx_seq_one_letter_code
_entity_poly.pdbx_strand_id
1 'polypeptide(L)'
;MSQEWIIYLVLALIFLVIVLVGVLLFLGYKILKSQGAVFQSDHRDRLKDLSPKSELAQTKSVSQAAPLNISNDISKDSNKIEILPEAPKHYCFHHPSDHAAGVCAICQNAFCDECIKEHDGLSFCEDHFRLYLSHDWDELDTIKTNPDIPESALPLYDFKKSIWELKKTPSILSTHYRINIEGDFIESYVKLVVRKEELDLLKNQYQKLKQ
;
A
#
# COMPACT_ATOMS: atom_id res chain seq x y z
N MET A 1 -69.02 9.41 10.75
CA MET A 1 -67.80 8.64 10.41
C MET A 1 -67.28 8.05 11.71
N SER A 2 -67.26 6.73 11.83
CA SER A 2 -66.97 6.01 13.08
C SER A 2 -65.47 6.02 13.42
N GLN A 3 -65.15 6.13 14.71
CA GLN A 3 -63.78 6.14 15.25
C GLN A 3 -62.95 4.91 14.85
N GLU A 4 -63.58 3.81 14.47
CA GLU A 4 -62.93 2.57 14.03
C GLU A 4 -62.02 2.78 12.81
N TRP A 5 -62.41 3.64 11.86
CA TRP A 5 -61.59 3.94 10.68
C TRP A 5 -60.27 4.63 11.02
N ILE A 6 -60.25 5.44 12.08
CA ILE A 6 -59.03 6.13 12.54
C ILE A 6 -58.04 5.10 13.09
N ILE A 7 -58.52 4.10 13.83
CA ILE A 7 -57.68 3.03 14.40
C ILE A 7 -57.03 2.22 13.28
N TYR A 8 -57.77 1.83 12.24
CA TYR A 8 -57.21 1.12 11.10
C TYR A 8 -56.16 1.94 10.34
N LEU A 9 -56.39 3.25 10.18
CA LEU A 9 -55.44 4.14 9.51
C LEU A 9 -54.11 4.24 10.30
N VAL A 10 -54.19 4.38 11.62
CA VAL A 10 -53.00 4.43 12.49
C VAL A 10 -52.22 3.12 12.43
N LEU A 11 -52.90 1.97 12.49
CA LEU A 11 -52.25 0.66 12.37
C LEU A 11 -51.57 0.47 11.02
N ALA A 12 -52.22 0.88 9.92
CA ALA A 12 -51.63 0.82 8.58
C ALA A 12 -50.37 1.71 8.47
N LEU A 13 -50.39 2.89 9.10
CA LEU A 13 -49.25 3.80 9.08
C LEU A 13 -48.06 3.26 9.89
N ILE A 14 -48.32 2.67 11.07
CA ILE A 14 -47.27 2.01 11.87
C ILE A 14 -46.66 0.85 11.09
N PHE A 15 -47.48 0.02 10.44
CA PHE A 15 -47.00 -1.08 9.61
C PHE A 15 -46.10 -0.59 8.47
N LEU A 16 -46.49 0.49 7.78
CA LEU A 16 -45.70 1.10 6.71
C LEU A 16 -44.33 1.59 7.21
N VAL A 17 -44.28 2.22 8.39
CA VAL A 17 -43.02 2.67 9.00
C VAL A 17 -42.11 1.49 9.33
N ILE A 18 -42.65 0.40 9.89
CA ILE A 18 -41.88 -0.81 10.21
C ILE A 18 -41.28 -1.44 8.93
N VAL A 19 -42.07 -1.52 7.86
CA VAL A 19 -41.59 -2.02 6.56
C VAL A 19 -40.47 -1.12 6.02
N LEU A 20 -40.62 0.20 6.11
CA LEU A 20 -39.61 1.15 5.64
C LEU A 20 -38.29 1.03 6.42
N VAL A 21 -38.35 0.91 7.74
CA VAL A 21 -37.17 0.66 8.58
C VAL A 21 -36.51 -0.68 8.22
N GLY A 22 -37.30 -1.73 7.99
CA GLY A 22 -36.79 -3.03 7.56
C GLY A 22 -36.04 -2.97 6.22
N VAL A 23 -36.57 -2.22 5.25
CA VAL A 23 -35.91 -2.00 3.95
C VAL A 23 -34.59 -1.23 4.12
N LEU A 24 -34.56 -0.18 4.95
CA LEU A 24 -33.33 0.58 5.21
C LEU A 24 -32.25 -0.28 5.87
N LEU A 25 -32.62 -1.10 6.86
CA LEU A 25 -31.69 -2.04 7.50
C LEU A 25 -31.18 -3.10 6.51
N PHE A 26 -32.06 -3.63 5.66
CA PHE A 26 -31.69 -4.60 4.63
C PHE A 26 -30.73 -3.99 3.59
N LEU A 27 -30.98 -2.77 3.13
CA LEU A 27 -30.09 -2.05 2.21
C LEU A 27 -28.75 -1.73 2.87
N GLY A 28 -28.75 -1.25 4.12
CA GLY A 28 -27.52 -1.01 4.88
C GLY A 28 -26.67 -2.27 5.04
N TYR A 29 -27.31 -3.38 5.42
CA TYR A 29 -26.65 -4.69 5.51
C TYR A 29 -26.10 -5.16 4.15
N LYS A 30 -26.88 -4.99 3.06
CA LYS A 30 -26.45 -5.37 1.71
C LYS A 30 -25.26 -4.54 1.22
N ILE A 31 -25.24 -3.24 1.50
CA ILE A 31 -24.12 -2.35 1.15
C ILE A 31 -22.86 -2.77 1.91
N LEU A 32 -22.96 -2.96 3.23
CA LEU A 32 -21.85 -3.45 4.06
C LEU A 32 -21.31 -4.79 3.57
N LYS A 33 -22.18 -5.72 3.19
CA LYS A 33 -21.77 -7.02 2.63
C LYS A 33 -21.14 -6.91 1.25
N SER A 34 -21.63 -6.00 0.41
CA SER A 34 -21.12 -5.83 -0.97
C SER A 34 -19.73 -5.17 -1.01
N GLN A 35 -19.41 -4.30 -0.06
CA GLN A 35 -18.08 -3.69 0.02
C GLN A 35 -16.98 -4.69 0.39
N GLY A 36 -17.31 -5.79 1.08
CA GLY A 36 -16.35 -6.85 1.38
C GLY A 36 -16.00 -7.80 0.22
N ALA A 37 -16.70 -7.70 -0.93
CA ALA A 37 -16.54 -8.65 -2.04
C ALA A 37 -15.94 -8.03 -3.33
N VAL A 38 -15.81 -6.70 -3.41
CA VAL A 38 -15.43 -6.00 -4.66
C VAL A 38 -13.92 -5.74 -4.76
N PHE A 39 -13.13 -5.91 -3.69
CA PHE A 39 -11.70 -5.56 -3.73
C PHE A 39 -10.74 -6.74 -4.02
N GLN A 40 -11.22 -7.98 -4.23
CA GLN A 40 -10.34 -9.16 -4.28
C GLN A 40 -10.22 -9.87 -5.65
N SER A 41 -10.84 -9.38 -6.73
CA SER A 41 -11.02 -10.21 -7.94
C SER A 41 -10.21 -9.89 -9.21
N ASP A 42 -9.26 -8.93 -9.23
CA ASP A 42 -8.62 -8.57 -10.52
C ASP A 42 -7.13 -8.91 -10.68
N HIS A 43 -6.45 -9.46 -9.66
CA HIS A 43 -5.00 -9.68 -9.74
C HIS A 43 -4.54 -11.14 -9.94
N ARG A 44 -5.47 -12.12 -9.98
CA ARG A 44 -5.10 -13.56 -10.03
C ARG A 44 -4.99 -14.17 -11.43
N ASP A 45 -5.53 -13.53 -12.46
CA ASP A 45 -5.63 -14.15 -13.79
C ASP A 45 -4.46 -13.84 -14.75
N ARG A 46 -3.49 -13.01 -14.35
CA ARG A 46 -2.34 -12.65 -15.20
C ARG A 46 -1.06 -13.50 -15.03
N LEU A 47 -1.02 -14.45 -14.11
CA LEU A 47 0.23 -15.18 -13.77
C LEU A 47 0.34 -16.61 -14.33
N LYS A 48 -0.55 -17.03 -15.24
CA LYS A 48 -0.53 -18.41 -15.78
C LYS A 48 0.25 -18.63 -17.08
N ASP A 49 0.79 -17.58 -17.71
CA ASP A 49 1.24 -17.70 -19.11
C ASP A 49 2.75 -17.64 -19.38
N LEU A 50 3.62 -17.77 -18.36
CA LEU A 50 5.07 -17.81 -18.59
C LEU A 50 5.73 -18.97 -17.84
N SER A 51 5.70 -20.16 -18.46
CA SER A 51 6.59 -21.27 -18.15
C SER A 51 7.37 -21.65 -19.41
N PRO A 52 8.71 -21.47 -19.46
CA PRO A 52 9.52 -21.96 -20.55
C PRO A 52 9.94 -23.42 -20.31
N LYS A 53 9.68 -24.25 -21.33
CA LYS A 53 10.15 -25.63 -21.49
C LYS A 53 11.67 -25.73 -21.32
N SER A 54 12.12 -26.65 -20.46
CA SER A 54 13.50 -27.15 -20.48
C SER A 54 13.57 -28.43 -21.31
N GLU A 55 14.50 -28.46 -22.26
CA GLU A 55 14.83 -29.65 -23.05
C GLU A 55 16.36 -29.81 -23.07
N LEU A 56 16.80 -30.97 -22.56
CA LEU A 56 18.04 -31.74 -22.81
C LEU A 56 19.40 -31.02 -22.91
N ALA A 57 20.37 -31.44 -22.09
CA ALA A 57 21.23 -32.60 -22.43
C ALA A 57 22.35 -32.80 -21.39
N GLN A 58 22.64 -34.08 -21.11
CA GLN A 58 23.69 -34.60 -20.25
C GLN A 58 25.09 -34.45 -20.85
N THR A 59 26.13 -34.29 -20.00
CA THR A 59 27.43 -34.97 -20.17
C THR A 59 28.23 -35.10 -18.85
N LYS A 60 28.39 -36.37 -18.44
CA LYS A 60 29.50 -37.06 -17.72
C LYS A 60 30.63 -36.31 -16.99
N SER A 61 30.75 -36.64 -15.69
CA SER A 61 31.91 -37.12 -14.88
C SER A 61 33.36 -36.71 -15.19
N VAL A 62 34.13 -36.32 -14.14
CA VAL A 62 35.42 -36.95 -13.69
C VAL A 62 36.16 -36.11 -12.59
N SER A 63 36.58 -36.80 -11.49
CA SER A 63 37.71 -36.62 -10.52
C SER A 63 38.11 -35.24 -9.94
N GLN A 64 38.07 -35.04 -8.60
CA GLN A 64 39.15 -35.16 -7.58
C GLN A 64 40.24 -34.03 -7.53
N ALA A 65 40.31 -33.40 -6.34
CA ALA A 65 41.47 -32.94 -5.55
C ALA A 65 42.50 -31.91 -6.09
N ALA A 66 42.36 -30.66 -5.59
CA ALA A 66 43.36 -29.71 -5.03
C ALA A 66 44.61 -29.28 -5.84
N PRO A 67 45.39 -28.27 -5.37
CA PRO A 67 45.07 -26.85 -5.10
C PRO A 67 46.00 -25.91 -5.93
N LEU A 68 45.73 -24.60 -6.03
CA LEU A 68 46.78 -23.62 -6.39
C LEU A 68 46.41 -22.17 -5.99
N ASN A 69 47.24 -21.61 -5.10
CA ASN A 69 47.45 -20.19 -4.84
C ASN A 69 47.84 -19.44 -6.12
N ILE A 70 47.24 -18.27 -6.40
CA ILE A 70 47.94 -17.09 -6.95
C ILE A 70 47.30 -15.81 -6.38
N SER A 71 48.20 -14.93 -5.98
CA SER A 71 48.12 -13.65 -5.27
C SER A 71 47.39 -12.53 -6.01
N ASN A 72 46.91 -11.57 -5.20
CA ASN A 72 46.85 -10.11 -5.39
C ASN A 72 46.78 -9.54 -6.82
N ASP A 73 45.73 -8.75 -7.09
CA ASP A 73 45.93 -7.39 -7.60
C ASP A 73 44.80 -6.45 -7.19
N ILE A 74 45.21 -5.29 -6.68
CA ILE A 74 44.37 -4.15 -6.29
C ILE A 74 44.20 -3.28 -7.53
N SER A 75 42.96 -3.07 -7.97
CA SER A 75 42.55 -1.85 -8.69
C SER A 75 41.03 -1.74 -8.62
N LYS A 76 40.50 -0.85 -7.77
CA LYS A 76 40.01 0.48 -8.17
C LYS A 76 38.96 0.37 -9.28
N ASP A 77 37.71 0.13 -8.90
CA ASP A 77 36.60 0.79 -9.59
C ASP A 77 35.42 1.07 -8.65
N SER A 78 35.32 2.34 -8.31
CA SER A 78 34.10 3.14 -8.28
C SER A 78 32.78 2.39 -8.00
N ASN A 79 32.44 2.42 -6.72
CA ASN A 79 31.14 2.31 -6.08
C ASN A 79 29.92 2.59 -7.01
N LYS A 80 29.55 1.63 -7.85
CA LYS A 80 28.20 1.51 -8.43
C LYS A 80 27.39 0.74 -7.40
N ILE A 81 26.76 1.46 -6.48
CA ILE A 81 25.67 0.90 -5.67
C ILE A 81 24.54 0.66 -6.66
N GLU A 82 24.51 -0.53 -7.26
CA GLU A 82 23.32 -1.02 -7.91
C GLU A 82 22.25 -1.08 -6.83
N ILE A 83 21.33 -0.12 -6.85
CA ILE A 83 20.09 -0.18 -6.10
C ILE A 83 19.32 -1.33 -6.73
N LEU A 84 19.62 -2.55 -6.26
CA LEU A 84 18.84 -3.72 -6.59
C LEU A 84 17.45 -3.43 -6.01
N PRO A 85 16.37 -3.40 -6.82
CA PRO A 85 15.03 -3.26 -6.29
C PRO A 85 14.84 -4.42 -5.31
N GLU A 86 14.70 -4.10 -4.01
CA GLU A 86 14.49 -5.10 -2.98
C GLU A 86 13.31 -5.97 -3.41
N ALA A 87 13.58 -7.26 -3.64
CA ALA A 87 12.57 -8.19 -4.08
C ALA A 87 11.36 -8.10 -3.15
N PRO A 88 10.13 -8.01 -3.68
CA PRO A 88 8.95 -7.93 -2.84
C PRO A 88 8.95 -9.08 -1.86
N LYS A 89 8.87 -8.77 -0.56
CA LYS A 89 8.74 -9.79 0.49
C LYS A 89 7.39 -10.48 0.28
N HIS A 90 7.41 -11.63 -0.39
CA HIS A 90 6.20 -12.38 -0.76
C HIS A 90 5.47 -13.00 0.44
N TYR A 91 6.08 -12.95 1.62
CA TYR A 91 5.60 -13.58 2.84
C TYR A 91 5.40 -12.54 3.95
N CYS A 92 4.48 -12.85 4.85
CA CYS A 92 4.19 -11.99 6.00
C CYS A 92 5.41 -11.89 6.93
N PHE A 93 5.68 -10.67 7.41
CA PHE A 93 6.78 -10.39 8.34
C PHE A 93 6.62 -11.10 9.70
N HIS A 94 5.38 -11.30 10.15
CA HIS A 94 5.09 -12.04 11.40
C HIS A 94 4.88 -13.54 11.17
N HIS A 95 4.32 -13.91 10.02
CA HIS A 95 4.00 -15.30 9.67
C HIS A 95 4.73 -15.69 8.38
N PRO A 96 6.00 -16.13 8.44
CA PRO A 96 6.78 -16.46 7.25
C PRO A 96 6.19 -17.61 6.40
N SER A 97 5.24 -18.38 6.94
CA SER A 97 4.48 -19.41 6.22
C SER A 97 3.39 -18.86 5.32
N ASP A 98 2.93 -17.64 5.58
CA ASP A 98 1.72 -17.08 4.98
C ASP A 98 2.10 -16.04 3.93
N HIS A 99 1.33 -16.00 2.84
CA HIS A 99 1.53 -15.00 1.79
C HIS A 99 1.16 -13.60 2.28
N ALA A 100 1.94 -12.61 1.84
CA ALA A 100 1.61 -11.22 2.08
C ALA A 100 0.40 -10.81 1.22
N ALA A 101 -0.56 -10.16 1.88
CA ALA A 101 -1.72 -9.53 1.24
C ALA A 101 -1.46 -8.06 0.89
N GLY A 102 -0.61 -7.38 1.67
CA GLY A 102 -0.25 -5.99 1.42
C GLY A 102 1.00 -5.54 2.16
N VAL A 103 1.31 -4.26 2.03
CA VAL A 103 2.51 -3.62 2.61
C VAL A 103 2.09 -2.48 3.52
N CYS A 104 2.70 -2.38 4.70
CA CYS A 104 2.43 -1.29 5.63
C CYS A 104 2.97 0.05 5.09
N ALA A 105 2.14 1.08 5.04
CA ALA A 105 2.47 2.40 4.52
C ALA A 105 3.59 3.12 5.31
N ILE A 106 3.76 2.78 6.60
CA ILE A 106 4.78 3.36 7.47
C ILE A 106 6.10 2.59 7.37
N CYS A 107 6.11 1.30 7.72
CA CYS A 107 7.35 0.51 7.82
C CYS A 107 7.75 -0.26 6.57
N GLN A 108 6.91 -0.29 5.52
CA GLN A 108 7.16 -0.97 4.24
C GLN A 108 7.42 -2.49 4.33
N ASN A 109 7.12 -3.11 5.46
CA ASN A 109 7.11 -4.57 5.56
C ASN A 109 5.79 -5.14 5.01
N ALA A 110 5.86 -6.38 4.50
CA ALA A 110 4.74 -7.10 3.94
C ALA A 110 4.02 -7.93 5.01
N PHE A 111 2.68 -7.97 4.99
CA PHE A 111 1.84 -8.60 6.00
C PHE A 111 0.70 -9.41 5.36
N CYS A 112 0.24 -10.48 6.01
CA CYS A 112 -0.94 -11.25 5.60
C CYS A 112 -2.25 -10.53 5.95
N ASP A 113 -3.38 -11.04 5.45
CA ASP A 113 -4.73 -10.47 5.65
C ASP A 113 -5.10 -10.25 7.13
N GLU A 114 -4.60 -11.10 8.03
CA GLU A 114 -4.90 -10.99 9.46
C GLU A 114 -4.13 -9.85 10.14
N CYS A 115 -2.85 -9.69 9.75
CA CYS A 115 -1.93 -8.73 10.34
C CYS A 115 -2.06 -7.31 9.77
N ILE A 116 -2.66 -7.17 8.58
CA ILE A 116 -2.84 -5.89 7.92
C ILE A 116 -4.22 -5.31 8.23
N LYS A 117 -4.30 -3.98 8.33
CA LYS A 117 -5.53 -3.21 8.52
C LYS A 117 -5.56 -2.11 7.47
N GLU A 118 -6.70 -1.93 6.84
CA GLU A 118 -6.91 -0.88 5.84
C GLU A 118 -7.71 0.27 6.43
N HIS A 119 -7.29 1.49 6.16
CA HIS A 119 -7.96 2.72 6.57
C HIS A 119 -7.59 3.86 5.64
N ASP A 120 -8.59 4.59 5.16
CA ASP A 120 -8.43 5.71 4.22
C ASP A 120 -7.61 5.37 2.96
N GLY A 121 -7.76 4.14 2.46
CA GLY A 121 -7.04 3.65 1.27
C GLY A 121 -5.55 3.33 1.52
N LEU A 122 -5.12 3.35 2.78
CA LEU A 122 -3.77 2.99 3.21
C LEU A 122 -3.81 1.70 4.03
N SER A 123 -2.80 0.86 3.86
CA SER A 123 -2.66 -0.38 4.61
C SER A 123 -1.60 -0.25 5.69
N PHE A 124 -1.87 -0.74 6.90
CA PHE A 124 -1.00 -0.64 8.06
C PHE A 124 -0.87 -2.00 8.77
N CYS A 125 0.28 -2.27 9.38
CA CYS A 125 0.36 -3.32 10.38
C CYS A 125 -0.27 -2.85 11.70
N GLU A 126 -0.59 -3.78 12.61
CA GLU A 126 -1.30 -3.46 13.84
C GLU A 126 -0.67 -2.32 14.67
N ASP A 127 0.64 -2.36 14.90
CA ASP A 127 1.34 -1.33 15.68
C ASP A 127 1.25 0.05 15.03
N HIS A 128 1.50 0.10 13.72
CA HIS A 128 1.49 1.35 12.96
C HIS A 128 0.07 1.88 12.72
N PHE A 129 -0.93 1.01 12.72
CA PHE A 129 -2.34 1.41 12.66
C PHE A 129 -2.73 2.19 13.93
N ARG A 130 -2.34 1.69 15.11
CA ARG A 130 -2.55 2.40 16.39
C ARG A 130 -1.77 3.72 16.44
N LEU A 131 -0.55 3.73 15.91
CA LEU A 131 0.25 4.96 15.80
C LEU A 131 -0.42 5.99 14.89
N TYR A 132 -0.98 5.55 13.75
CA TYR A 132 -1.71 6.42 12.84
C TYR A 132 -2.92 7.08 13.50
N LEU A 133 -3.74 6.30 14.21
CA LEU A 133 -4.95 6.80 14.87
C LEU A 133 -4.67 7.70 16.08
N SER A 134 -3.48 7.65 16.66
CA SER A 134 -3.14 8.39 17.88
C SER A 134 -2.48 9.75 17.62
N HIS A 135 -2.20 10.11 16.36
CA HIS A 135 -1.53 11.35 16.01
C HIS A 135 -2.25 12.08 14.88
N ASP A 136 -2.08 13.40 14.84
CA ASP A 136 -2.45 14.21 13.70
C ASP A 136 -1.34 14.15 12.64
N TRP A 137 -1.75 14.07 11.38
CA TRP A 137 -0.87 13.96 10.22
C TRP A 137 -1.02 15.18 9.32
N ASP A 138 0.10 15.70 8.81
CA ASP A 138 0.11 16.88 7.95
C ASP A 138 1.07 16.71 6.77
N GLU A 139 0.79 17.44 5.70
CA GLU A 139 1.50 17.34 4.42
C GLU A 139 2.86 18.04 4.50
N LEU A 140 3.94 17.28 4.31
CA LEU A 140 5.30 17.82 4.26
C LEU A 140 5.60 18.43 2.89
N ASP A 141 5.34 17.67 1.83
CA ASP A 141 5.46 18.13 0.44
C ASP A 141 4.62 17.27 -0.52
N THR A 142 4.31 17.82 -1.68
CA THR A 142 3.60 17.15 -2.76
C THR A 142 4.33 17.34 -4.07
N ILE A 143 4.56 16.24 -4.78
CA ILE A 143 5.10 16.25 -6.14
C ILE A 143 4.01 15.78 -7.10
N LYS A 144 3.71 16.63 -8.08
CA LYS A 144 2.91 16.24 -9.24
C LYS A 144 3.75 15.35 -10.14
N THR A 145 3.24 14.17 -10.44
CA THR A 145 3.81 13.21 -11.39
C THR A 145 2.86 13.01 -12.57
N ASN A 146 3.36 12.39 -13.63
CA ASN A 146 2.55 11.95 -14.76
C ASN A 146 3.12 10.61 -15.29
N PRO A 147 2.42 9.94 -16.22
CA PRO A 147 2.89 8.68 -16.80
C PRO A 147 4.25 8.76 -17.50
N ASP A 148 4.65 9.95 -17.99
CA ASP A 148 5.91 10.15 -18.72
C ASP A 148 7.12 10.36 -17.78
N ILE A 149 6.88 10.89 -16.57
CA ILE A 149 7.91 11.19 -15.56
C ILE A 149 7.50 10.70 -14.16
N PRO A 150 7.27 9.37 -13.97
CA PRO A 150 6.92 8.82 -12.66
C PRO A 150 8.06 8.98 -11.63
N GLU A 151 9.30 9.04 -12.11
CA GLU A 151 10.52 9.17 -11.33
C GLU A 151 10.63 10.52 -10.59
N SER A 152 9.84 11.52 -10.99
CA SER A 152 9.81 12.83 -10.32
C SER A 152 9.46 12.73 -8.83
N ALA A 153 8.76 11.67 -8.40
CA ALA A 153 8.46 11.43 -6.98
C ALA A 153 9.59 10.75 -6.19
N LEU A 154 10.64 10.23 -6.84
CA LEU A 154 11.75 9.53 -6.16
C LEU A 154 12.34 10.29 -4.97
N PRO A 155 12.54 11.63 -5.01
CA PRO A 155 13.05 12.38 -3.86
C PRO A 155 12.20 12.22 -2.59
N LEU A 156 10.87 12.02 -2.70
CA LEU A 156 10.02 11.77 -1.53
C LEU A 156 10.21 10.34 -0.99
N TYR A 157 10.38 9.36 -1.87
CA TYR A 157 10.67 7.98 -1.49
C TYR A 157 12.02 7.88 -0.78
N ASP A 158 13.06 8.48 -1.36
CA ASP A 158 14.41 8.49 -0.79
C ASP A 158 14.43 9.21 0.55
N PHE A 159 13.76 10.36 0.65
CA PHE A 159 13.67 11.08 1.91
C PHE A 159 12.93 10.27 2.97
N LYS A 160 11.77 9.67 2.65
CA LYS A 160 11.05 8.76 3.56
C LYS A 160 11.95 7.63 4.06
N LYS A 161 12.69 6.99 3.15
CA LYS A 161 13.61 5.90 3.49
C LYS A 161 14.68 6.39 4.46
N SER A 162 15.29 7.55 4.17
CA SER A 162 16.35 8.13 5.00
C SER A 162 15.90 8.42 6.44
N ILE A 163 14.72 9.03 6.64
CA ILE A 163 14.22 9.36 7.98
C ILE A 163 13.78 8.11 8.76
N TRP A 164 13.32 7.07 8.05
CA TRP A 164 12.98 5.78 8.64
C TRP A 164 14.21 4.99 9.07
N GLU A 165 15.27 4.99 8.27
CA GLU A 165 16.51 4.29 8.59
C GLU A 165 17.28 4.97 9.72
N LEU A 166 17.38 6.30 9.70
CA LEU A 166 18.17 7.07 10.68
C LEU A 166 17.49 7.19 12.03
N LYS A 167 16.18 7.49 12.06
CA LYS A 167 15.48 7.88 13.29
C LYS A 167 14.23 7.07 13.58
N LYS A 168 13.85 6.14 12.68
CA LYS A 168 12.55 5.45 12.74
C LYS A 168 11.38 6.42 12.79
N THR A 169 11.54 7.60 12.16
CA THR A 169 10.49 8.63 12.12
C THR A 169 9.36 8.17 11.20
N PRO A 170 8.13 8.02 11.72
CA PRO A 170 7.02 7.50 10.94
C PRO A 170 6.55 8.56 9.93
N SER A 171 6.31 8.10 8.71
CA SER A 171 5.89 8.94 7.57
C SER A 171 5.07 8.08 6.62
N ILE A 172 4.26 8.71 5.77
CA ILE A 172 3.33 8.03 4.87
C ILE A 172 3.45 8.66 3.48
N LEU A 173 3.56 7.83 2.45
CA LEU A 173 3.39 8.28 1.07
C LEU A 173 1.97 7.97 0.63
N SER A 174 1.25 8.99 0.18
CA SER A 174 -0.09 8.86 -0.39
C SER A 174 -0.11 9.33 -1.82
N THR A 175 -0.64 8.52 -2.73
CA THR A 175 -0.81 8.88 -4.14
C THR A 175 -2.26 9.22 -4.40
N HIS A 176 -2.53 10.45 -4.82
CA HIS A 176 -3.86 10.88 -5.22
C HIS A 176 -3.91 11.07 -6.73
N TYR A 177 -5.03 10.67 -7.33
CA TYR A 177 -5.29 10.88 -8.76
C TYR A 177 -6.35 11.95 -8.95
N ARG A 178 -6.12 12.84 -9.92
CA ARG A 178 -7.10 13.83 -10.36
C ARG A 178 -7.31 13.68 -11.86
N ILE A 179 -8.58 13.53 -12.26
CA ILE A 179 -8.95 13.52 -13.67
C ILE A 179 -9.03 14.98 -14.14
N ASN A 180 -8.19 15.34 -15.11
CA ASN A 180 -8.25 16.62 -15.79
C ASN A 180 -9.21 16.50 -16.98
N ILE A 181 -10.43 17.03 -16.83
CA ILE A 181 -11.50 16.91 -17.83
C ILE A 181 -11.19 17.78 -19.07
N GLU A 182 -10.54 18.92 -18.88
CA GLU A 182 -10.23 19.87 -19.96
C GLU A 182 -9.15 19.33 -20.89
N GLY A 183 -8.15 18.64 -20.33
CA GLY A 183 -7.05 18.05 -21.07
C GLY A 183 -7.24 16.58 -21.45
N ASP A 184 -8.26 15.90 -20.92
CA ASP A 184 -8.51 14.46 -21.07
C ASP A 184 -7.33 13.57 -20.63
N PHE A 185 -6.76 13.86 -19.45
CA PHE A 185 -5.68 13.04 -18.89
C PHE A 185 -5.78 12.92 -17.35
N ILE A 186 -5.10 11.91 -16.80
CA ILE A 186 -5.03 11.65 -15.36
C ILE A 186 -3.73 12.24 -14.81
N GLU A 187 -3.85 13.07 -13.80
CA GLU A 187 -2.73 13.62 -13.03
C GLU A 187 -2.56 12.83 -11.75
N SER A 188 -1.31 12.50 -11.40
CA SER A 188 -0.98 11.87 -10.14
C SER A 188 -0.22 12.84 -9.24
N TYR A 189 -0.52 12.80 -7.95
CA TYR A 189 0.10 13.62 -6.93
C TYR A 189 0.60 12.70 -5.83
N VAL A 190 1.92 12.63 -5.66
CA VAL A 190 2.54 11.88 -4.58
C VAL A 190 2.80 12.84 -3.44
N LYS A 191 2.19 12.56 -2.29
CA LYS A 191 2.27 13.36 -1.08
C LYS A 191 3.05 12.62 -0.03
N LEU A 192 4.00 13.31 0.62
CA LEU A 192 4.62 12.81 1.84
C LEU A 192 3.95 13.46 3.04
N VAL A 193 3.39 12.63 3.91
CA VAL A 193 2.68 13.03 5.12
C VAL A 193 3.50 12.59 6.33
N VAL A 194 3.61 13.47 7.32
CA VAL A 194 4.34 13.24 8.57
C VAL A 194 3.49 13.62 9.76
N ARG A 195 3.91 13.23 10.96
CA ARG A 195 3.23 13.69 12.19
C ARG A 195 3.34 15.20 12.30
N LYS A 196 2.23 15.85 12.67
CA LYS A 196 2.14 17.32 12.74
C LYS A 196 3.20 17.95 13.65
N GLU A 197 3.54 17.28 14.75
CA GLU A 197 4.57 17.71 15.71
C GLU A 197 6.00 17.69 15.14
N GLU A 198 6.26 16.93 14.09
CA GLU A 198 7.58 16.81 13.44
C GLU A 198 7.67 17.61 12.13
N LEU A 199 6.57 18.22 11.69
CA LEU A 199 6.43 18.83 10.38
C LEU A 199 7.51 19.88 10.10
N ASP A 200 7.65 20.88 10.98
CA ASP A 200 8.58 22.00 10.77
C ASP A 200 10.04 21.54 10.72
N LEU A 201 10.39 20.57 11.56
CA LEU A 201 11.74 20.01 11.62
C LEU A 201 12.08 19.22 10.35
N LEU A 202 11.17 18.35 9.91
CA LEU A 202 11.37 17.52 8.72
C LEU A 202 11.30 18.33 7.43
N LYS A 203 10.42 19.34 7.35
CA LYS A 203 10.32 20.25 6.21
C LYS A 203 11.63 21.01 5.99
N ASN A 204 12.23 21.53 7.06
CA ASN A 204 13.53 22.18 6.97
C ASN A 204 14.66 21.23 6.54
N GLN A 205 14.65 19.96 6.99
CA GLN A 205 15.62 18.96 6.55
C GLN A 205 15.46 18.63 5.07
N TYR A 206 14.21 18.47 4.63
CA TYR A 206 13.91 18.14 3.25
C TYR A 206 14.29 19.27 2.28
N GLN A 207 14.05 20.53 2.64
CA GLN A 207 14.45 21.68 1.82
C GLN A 207 15.98 21.78 1.64
N LYS A 208 16.76 21.39 2.67
CA LYS A 208 18.22 21.35 2.57
C LYS A 208 18.73 20.25 1.65
N LEU A 209 17.97 19.15 1.49
CA LEU A 209 18.32 18.07 0.57
C LEU A 209 18.00 18.41 -0.90
N LYS A 210 17.10 19.38 -1.14
CA LYS A 210 16.75 19.85 -2.49
C LYS A 210 17.74 20.87 -3.07
N GLN A 211 18.59 21.49 -2.23
CA GLN A 211 19.59 22.48 -2.64
C GLN A 211 20.88 21.80 -3.09
#